data_AF-A0A2K0YDF5-F1
#
_entry.id   AF-A0A2K0YDF5-F1
#
_cell.length_a   1.000
_cell.length_b   1.000
_cell.length_c   1.000
_cell.angle_alpha   90.00
_cell.angle_beta   90.00
_cell.angle_gamma   90.00
#
_symmetry.space_group_name_H-M   'P 1'
#
loop_
_entity.id
_entity.type
_entity.pdbx_description
1 polymer ?
#
loop_
_entity_poly.entity_id
_entity_poly.type
_entity_poly.pdbx_seq_one_letter_code
_entity_poly.pdbx_strand_id
1 'polypeptide(L)'
;MIAIKFTAALAAMAAAGTASAIEFESNGKSVEVSYHDLDLSKTSDQRVLNARIRRAAAKVCPLNDTTAAIEKCQQVAAAHVRGAVDLAVAKAQNGERFADLSK
;
A
#
# COMPACT_ATOMS: atom_id res chain seq x y z
N MET A 1 7.19 45.69 25.45
CA MET A 1 8.32 44.74 25.45
C MET A 1 7.85 43.47 26.16
N ILE A 2 7.09 42.61 25.47
CA ILE A 2 7.53 41.32 24.90
C ILE A 2 8.41 40.50 25.84
N ALA A 3 7.85 39.42 26.37
CA ALA A 3 8.57 38.16 26.59
C ALA A 3 7.54 37.03 26.76
N ILE A 4 6.93 36.58 25.65
CA ILE A 4 6.20 35.31 25.62
C ILE A 4 7.27 34.21 25.62
N LYS A 5 7.44 33.53 26.76
CA LYS A 5 8.33 32.38 26.89
C LYS A 5 7.68 31.17 26.21
N PHE A 6 8.06 30.90 24.96
CA PHE A 6 7.79 29.63 24.30
C PHE A 6 8.80 28.59 24.78
N THR A 7 8.41 27.79 25.77
CA THR A 7 9.18 26.60 26.18
C THR A 7 8.23 25.46 26.51
N ALA A 8 8.02 24.58 25.54
CA ALA A 8 7.92 23.12 25.72
C ALA A 8 7.64 22.47 24.36
N ALA A 9 8.71 22.20 23.60
CA ALA A 9 8.70 21.09 22.67
C ALA A 9 9.09 19.85 23.49
N LEU A 10 8.26 18.81 23.53
CA LEU A 10 8.69 17.44 23.86
C LEU A 10 7.64 16.42 23.39
N ALA A 11 8.01 15.77 22.29
CA ALA A 11 7.75 14.38 21.95
C ALA A 11 6.30 13.87 22.01
N ALA A 12 5.58 14.06 20.89
CA ALA A 12 4.65 13.03 20.46
C ALA A 12 5.48 11.81 20.05
N MET A 13 5.75 10.91 20.99
CA MET A 13 6.16 9.54 20.68
C MET A 13 4.99 8.91 19.93
N ALA A 14 5.01 9.03 18.60
CA ALA A 14 4.24 8.14 17.76
C ALA A 14 4.68 6.73 18.15
N ALA A 15 3.82 6.02 18.86
CA ALA A 15 3.92 4.59 18.97
C ALA A 15 3.87 4.08 17.53
N ALA A 16 5.05 3.88 16.93
CA ALA A 16 5.21 3.00 15.80
C ALA A 16 4.83 1.63 16.36
N GLY A 17 3.52 1.33 16.33
CA GLY A 17 3.02 0.01 16.61
C GLY A 17 3.88 -0.91 15.77
N THR A 18 4.53 -1.87 16.41
CA THR A 18 5.13 -3.00 15.72
C THR A 18 3.97 -3.68 15.02
N ALA A 19 3.66 -3.22 13.80
CA ALA A 19 2.87 -3.99 12.88
C ALA A 19 3.68 -5.27 12.75
N SER A 20 3.19 -6.34 13.37
CA SER A 20 3.70 -7.69 13.18
C SER A 20 3.46 -7.99 11.71
N ALA A 21 4.37 -7.50 10.88
CA ALA A 21 4.45 -7.80 9.48
C ALA A 21 4.78 -9.28 9.46
N ILE A 22 3.77 -10.10 9.14
CA ILE A 22 4.06 -11.46 8.74
C ILE A 22 5.02 -11.30 7.56
N GLU A 23 6.24 -11.78 7.74
CA GLU A 23 7.29 -11.64 6.76
C GLU A 23 6.81 -12.24 5.45
N PHE A 24 6.89 -11.45 4.38
CA PHE A 24 6.64 -11.98 3.06
C PHE A 24 7.86 -12.81 2.67
N GLU A 25 7.71 -14.13 2.68
CA GLU A 25 8.70 -15.04 2.13
C GLU A 25 8.36 -15.33 0.67
N SER A 26 9.26 -14.98 -0.24
CA SER A 26 9.08 -15.27 -1.66
C SER A 26 9.20 -16.77 -1.90
N ASN A 27 8.16 -17.37 -2.49
CA ASN A 27 8.18 -18.76 -2.93
C ASN A 27 8.73 -18.95 -4.35
N GLY A 28 9.42 -17.94 -4.89
CA GLY A 28 9.94 -17.92 -6.26
C GLY A 28 8.88 -17.67 -7.34
N LYS A 29 7.59 -17.50 -6.98
CA LYS A 29 6.52 -17.12 -7.92
C LYS A 29 6.24 -15.62 -7.83
N SER A 30 6.25 -14.97 -8.98
CA SER A 30 5.85 -13.56 -9.11
C SER A 30 4.81 -13.40 -10.22
N VAL A 31 3.89 -12.47 -10.03
CA VAL A 31 2.92 -12.07 -11.06
C VAL A 31 2.93 -10.55 -11.15
N GLU A 32 3.14 -10.04 -12.36
CA GLU A 32 3.07 -8.61 -12.62
C GLU A 32 1.59 -8.15 -12.63
N VAL A 33 1.34 -7.00 -12.01
CA VAL A 33 0.03 -6.34 -12.02
C VAL A 33 0.19 -4.94 -12.61
N SER A 34 -0.25 -4.78 -13.86
CA SER A 34 -0.31 -3.47 -14.51
C SER A 34 -1.53 -2.67 -14.08
N TYR A 35 -1.32 -1.36 -13.93
CA TYR A 35 -2.35 -0.35 -13.69
C TYR A 35 -2.30 0.79 -14.70
N HIS A 36 -1.53 0.64 -15.80
CA HIS A 36 -1.36 1.70 -16.81
C HIS A 36 -2.66 2.08 -17.54
N ASP A 37 -3.64 1.18 -17.56
CA ASP A 37 -4.97 1.39 -18.13
C ASP A 37 -5.99 1.95 -17.13
N LEU A 38 -5.57 2.22 -15.88
CA LEU A 38 -6.43 2.65 -14.78
C LEU A 38 -6.15 4.09 -14.41
N ASP A 39 -7.21 4.87 -14.19
CA ASP A 39 -7.12 6.20 -13.61
C ASP A 39 -7.22 6.11 -12.09
N LEU A 40 -6.08 5.99 -11.42
CA LEU A 40 -6.03 5.81 -9.96
C LEU A 40 -6.51 7.03 -9.15
N SER A 41 -6.84 8.16 -9.80
CA SER A 41 -7.58 9.25 -9.14
C SER A 41 -9.04 8.84 -8.84
N LYS A 42 -9.59 7.88 -9.60
CA LYS A 42 -10.97 7.40 -9.46
C LYS A 42 -11.05 6.18 -8.54
N THR A 43 -11.98 6.25 -7.58
CA THR A 43 -12.26 5.12 -6.68
C THR A 43 -12.74 3.86 -7.43
N SER A 44 -13.38 4.00 -8.60
CA SER A 44 -13.77 2.86 -9.44
C SER A 44 -12.56 2.05 -9.89
N ASP A 45 -11.51 2.73 -10.32
CA ASP A 45 -10.33 2.14 -10.94
C ASP A 45 -9.37 1.62 -9.88
N GLN A 46 -9.31 2.29 -8.72
CA GLN A 46 -8.67 1.73 -7.52
C GLN A 46 -9.28 0.39 -7.10
N ARG A 47 -10.62 0.23 -7.18
CA ARG A 47 -11.27 -1.07 -6.92
C ARG A 47 -10.89 -2.12 -7.95
N VAL A 48 -10.75 -1.75 -9.23
CA VAL A 48 -10.28 -2.66 -10.28
C VAL A 48 -8.85 -3.12 -10.00
N LEU A 49 -7.95 -2.20 -9.64
CA LEU A 49 -6.58 -2.53 -9.24
C LEU A 49 -6.56 -3.48 -8.04
N ASN A 50 -7.34 -3.19 -7.01
CA ASN A 50 -7.43 -4.05 -5.83
C ASN A 50 -7.90 -5.47 -6.17
N ALA A 51 -8.89 -5.59 -7.06
CA ALA A 51 -9.35 -6.90 -7.55
C ALA A 51 -8.26 -7.64 -8.35
N ARG A 52 -7.45 -6.93 -9.16
CA ARG A 52 -6.30 -7.52 -9.88
C ARG A 52 -5.26 -8.04 -8.90
N ILE A 53 -4.93 -7.27 -7.86
CA ILE A 53 -3.98 -7.67 -6.81
C ILE A 53 -4.45 -8.93 -6.09
N ARG A 54 -5.73 -9.01 -5.69
CA ARG A 54 -6.26 -10.24 -5.06
C ARG A 54 -6.15 -11.46 -5.95
N ARG A 55 -6.43 -11.30 -7.25
CA ARG A 55 -6.24 -12.39 -8.23
C ARG A 55 -4.77 -12.77 -8.38
N ALA A 56 -3.85 -11.81 -8.38
CA ALA A 56 -2.41 -12.08 -8.43
C ALA A 56 -1.94 -12.80 -7.17
N ALA A 57 -2.39 -12.37 -5.99
CA ALA A 57 -2.13 -13.03 -4.71
C ALA A 57 -2.56 -14.51 -4.76
N ALA A 58 -3.76 -14.80 -5.28
CA ALA A 58 -4.23 -16.17 -5.44
C ALA A 58 -3.35 -17.02 -6.39
N LYS A 59 -2.76 -16.42 -7.43
CA LYS A 59 -1.89 -17.12 -8.39
C LYS A 59 -0.51 -17.45 -7.82
N VAL A 60 0.03 -16.60 -6.95
CA VAL A 60 1.34 -16.85 -6.33
C VAL A 60 1.25 -17.84 -5.18
N CYS A 61 0.09 -17.98 -4.53
CA CYS A 61 -0.09 -18.90 -3.42
C CYS A 61 -0.16 -20.38 -3.86
N PRO A 62 0.40 -21.31 -3.08
CA PRO A 62 0.29 -22.74 -3.35
C PRO A 62 -1.17 -23.20 -3.22
N LEU A 63 -1.60 -24.11 -4.10
CA LEU A 63 -2.98 -24.66 -4.11
C LEU A 63 -3.11 -25.99 -3.35
N ASN A 64 -1.98 -26.57 -2.95
CA ASN A 64 -1.84 -27.89 -2.35
C ASN A 64 -1.67 -27.83 -0.82
N ASP A 65 -2.16 -26.75 -0.20
CA ASP A 65 -2.11 -26.51 1.24
C ASP A 65 -3.54 -26.44 1.83
N THR A 66 -3.65 -26.34 3.14
CA THR A 66 -4.91 -26.11 3.86
C THR A 66 -5.55 -24.78 3.47
N THR A 67 -6.87 -24.69 3.50
CA THR A 67 -7.61 -23.45 3.21
C THR A 67 -7.10 -22.26 4.03
N ALA A 68 -6.81 -22.47 5.32
CA ALA A 68 -6.30 -21.43 6.21
C ALA A 68 -4.91 -20.92 5.78
N ALA A 69 -4.01 -21.82 5.34
CA ALA A 69 -2.69 -21.45 4.83
C ALA A 69 -2.78 -20.69 3.50
N ILE A 70 -3.69 -21.10 2.61
CA ILE A 70 -3.96 -20.41 1.34
C ILE A 70 -4.45 -18.98 1.60
N GLU A 71 -5.45 -18.82 2.47
CA GLU A 71 -5.98 -17.50 2.84
C GLU A 71 -4.90 -16.62 3.47
N LYS A 72 -4.07 -17.19 4.35
CA LYS A 72 -2.96 -16.46 4.97
C LYS A 72 -1.97 -15.98 3.93
N CYS A 73 -1.57 -16.84 2.99
CA CYS A 73 -0.67 -16.47 1.91
C CYS A 73 -1.25 -15.32 1.07
N GLN A 74 -2.54 -15.38 0.71
CA GLN A 74 -3.18 -14.34 -0.09
C GLN A 74 -3.20 -13.00 0.64
N GLN A 75 -3.48 -13.01 1.96
CA GLN A 75 -3.44 -11.82 2.78
C GLN A 75 -2.05 -11.19 2.84
N VAL A 76 -1.01 -12.00 3.05
CA VAL A 76 0.37 -11.52 3.15
C VAL A 76 0.86 -10.98 1.80
N ALA A 77 0.61 -11.71 0.71
CA ALA A 77 0.98 -11.28 -0.64
C ALA A 77 0.28 -9.96 -1.04
N ALA A 78 -1.01 -9.81 -0.73
CA ALA A 78 -1.72 -8.55 -0.98
C ALA A 78 -1.25 -7.40 -0.07
N ALA A 79 -0.89 -7.70 1.19
CA ALA A 79 -0.37 -6.71 2.12
C ALA A 79 1.04 -6.22 1.71
N HIS A 80 1.88 -7.10 1.18
CA HIS A 80 3.24 -6.79 0.73
C HIS A 80 3.26 -5.65 -0.31
N VAL A 81 2.29 -5.62 -1.23
CA VAL A 81 2.21 -4.59 -2.28
C VAL A 81 1.43 -3.34 -1.87
N ARG A 82 0.81 -3.31 -0.68
CA ARG A 82 -0.08 -2.21 -0.26
C ARG A 82 0.61 -0.84 -0.28
N GLY A 83 1.85 -0.76 0.22
CA GLY A 83 2.60 0.51 0.22
C GLY A 83 2.86 1.06 -1.19
N ALA A 84 3.13 0.19 -2.16
CA ALA A 84 3.33 0.61 -3.56
C ALA A 84 2.01 1.10 -4.20
N VAL A 85 0.89 0.45 -3.87
CA VAL A 85 -0.44 0.88 -4.31
C VAL A 85 -0.81 2.23 -3.72
N ASP A 86 -0.62 2.41 -2.42
CA ASP A 86 -0.94 3.67 -1.74
C ASP A 86 -0.11 4.82 -2.31
N LEU A 87 1.18 4.59 -2.61
CA LEU A 87 2.03 5.55 -3.29
C LEU A 87 1.53 5.87 -4.71
N ALA A 88 1.13 4.86 -5.48
CA ALA A 88 0.61 5.07 -6.84
C ALA A 88 -0.70 5.88 -6.83
N VAL A 89 -1.60 5.58 -5.89
CA VAL A 89 -2.84 6.35 -5.69
C VAL A 89 -2.54 7.78 -5.26
N ALA A 90 -1.65 7.97 -4.29
CA ALA A 90 -1.27 9.31 -3.82
C ALA A 90 -0.64 10.14 -4.96
N LYS A 91 0.19 9.54 -5.82
CA LYS A 91 0.75 10.21 -7.00
C LYS A 91 -0.34 10.59 -8.01
N ALA A 92 -1.31 9.71 -8.26
CA ALA A 92 -2.42 10.00 -9.16
C ALA A 92 -3.34 11.12 -8.64
N GLN A 93 -3.63 11.12 -7.34
CA GLN A 93 -4.43 12.16 -6.68
C GLN A 93 -3.70 13.51 -6.61
N ASN A 94 -2.38 13.50 -6.43
CA ASN A 94 -1.58 14.72 -6.38
C ASN A 94 -1.10 15.20 -7.76
N GLY A 95 -1.38 14.47 -8.84
CA GLY A 95 -0.98 14.83 -10.20
C GLY A 95 -1.47 16.22 -10.62
N GLU A 96 -2.66 16.63 -10.16
CA GLU A 96 -3.17 18.00 -10.32
C GLU A 96 -2.29 19.02 -9.57
N ARG A 97 -1.85 18.71 -8.34
CA ARG A 97 -1.00 19.60 -7.53
C ARG A 97 0.43 19.76 -8.05
N PHE A 98 0.97 18.78 -8.78
CA PHE A 98 2.32 18.87 -9.36
C PHE A 98 2.33 19.50 -10.76
N ALA A 99 1.23 19.45 -11.51
CA ALA A 99 1.09 20.12 -12.80
C ALA A 99 1.06 21.66 -12.66
N ASP A 100 0.48 22.19 -11.57
CA ASP A 100 0.41 23.63 -11.30
C ASP A 100 1.71 24.24 -10.73
N LEU A 101 2.64 23.43 -10.24
CA LEU A 101 3.91 23.89 -9.64
C LEU A 101 5.03 24.09 -10.67
N SER A 102 4.76 23.87 -11.96
CA SER A 102 5.75 23.97 -13.05
C SER A 102 5.53 25.19 -13.96
N LYS A 103 4.90 26.26 -13.46
CA LYS A 103 4.65 27.49 -14.22
C LYS A 103 5.28 28.73 -13.60
#